data_AF-A0A6P3H7N8-F1
#
_entry.id   AF-A0A6P3H7N8-F1
#
_cell.length_a   1.000
_cell.length_b   1.000
_cell.length_c   1.000
_cell.angle_alpha   90.00
_cell.angle_beta   90.00
_cell.angle_gamma   90.00
#
_symmetry.space_group_name_H-M   'P 1'
#
loop_
_entity.id
_entity.type
_entity.pdbx_description
1 polymer ?
#
loop_
_entity_poly.entity_id
_entity_poly.type
_entity_poly.pdbx_seq_one_letter_code
_entity_poly.pdbx_strand_id
1 'polypeptide(L)'
;MLLFSLFLDACDDPPRFVSMKPQGTLKPSYSPGEQILHECRPGFQPITPGQVLALVCQDNNTWSSLQEGCKRRRCPNLADPTNGQVILVNGSTEFGSEVHYVCNNGYYLLGTSISYCEVSGTGVNWSDNPPTCEKILCQPPPEIQNGKYTNSHKDVFEYNEVVTYSCDPSNGPDGYSLVGESKLTCIGNGEWSSQPPQCKVVKCVYPAIEHGTIVSGFGPKYYYKATVVLKCNEGFNLYGNSVVVCGENSTWEPELPKCIKVSIPPSTQSPIPSTQPPVPSVSVSTRSTQPPVPSVSVSTRSTQHPIPNVSGHPPHPTDASPPNGAEGLGAGYIVLVIVAVLIGVGLLLCLYCCFCRQRKKGLK
;
A
#
# COMPACT_ATOMS: atom_id res chain seq x y z
N MET A 1 -8.57 -16.66 -79.14
CA MET A 1 -9.02 -17.72 -78.22
C MET A 1 -7.81 -18.19 -77.43
N LEU A 2 -7.67 -17.74 -76.18
CA LEU A 2 -6.81 -18.41 -75.21
C LEU A 2 -7.79 -19.01 -74.20
N LEU A 3 -7.89 -20.34 -74.23
CA LEU A 3 -8.75 -21.13 -73.37
C LEU A 3 -8.33 -20.91 -71.92
N PHE A 4 -9.14 -20.18 -71.16
CA PHE A 4 -9.23 -20.36 -69.71
C PHE A 4 -9.81 -21.76 -69.49
N SER A 5 -8.94 -22.76 -69.42
CA SER A 5 -9.31 -24.07 -68.88
C SER A 5 -9.59 -23.86 -67.40
N LEU A 6 -10.88 -23.76 -67.07
CA LEU A 6 -11.39 -23.78 -65.72
C LEU A 6 -10.89 -25.07 -65.04
N PHE A 7 -10.05 -24.93 -64.02
CA PHE A 7 -9.79 -25.99 -63.05
C PHE A 7 -11.09 -26.23 -62.26
N LEU A 8 -12.04 -26.96 -62.85
CA LEU A 8 -13.31 -27.30 -62.19
C LEU A 8 -13.15 -28.41 -61.14
N ASP A 9 -11.98 -29.05 -61.10
CA ASP A 9 -11.69 -30.26 -60.33
C ASP A 9 -10.68 -30.04 -59.18
N ALA A 10 -10.67 -28.84 -58.58
CA ALA A 10 -9.78 -28.53 -57.47
C ALA A 10 -10.56 -28.01 -56.26
N CYS A 11 -10.10 -28.35 -55.06
CA CYS A 11 -10.63 -27.76 -53.84
C CYS A 11 -10.26 -26.27 -53.75
N ASP A 12 -11.19 -25.47 -53.20
CA ASP A 12 -11.00 -24.05 -52.88
C ASP A 12 -9.89 -23.82 -51.83
N ASP A 13 -9.63 -22.56 -51.46
CA ASP A 13 -8.66 -22.23 -50.41
C ASP A 13 -8.93 -23.01 -49.11
N PRO A 14 -7.90 -23.61 -48.49
CA PRO A 14 -8.09 -24.40 -47.28
C PRO A 14 -8.51 -23.51 -46.10
N PRO A 15 -9.37 -24.03 -45.20
CA PRO A 15 -9.75 -23.35 -43.97
C PRO A 15 -8.52 -23.05 -43.10
N ARG A 16 -8.60 -21.94 -42.35
CA ARG A 16 -7.56 -21.53 -41.40
C ARG A 16 -7.89 -22.01 -39.99
N PHE A 17 -6.87 -22.45 -39.29
CA PHE A 17 -6.96 -22.90 -37.89
C PHE A 17 -6.16 -21.98 -36.96
N VAL A 18 -6.70 -21.80 -35.75
CA VAL A 18 -6.08 -21.02 -34.68
C VAL A 18 -4.97 -21.82 -34.01
N SER A 19 -5.20 -23.11 -33.73
CA SER A 19 -4.27 -23.93 -32.93
C SER A 19 -3.22 -24.68 -33.76
N MET A 20 -3.44 -24.82 -35.06
CA MET A 20 -2.57 -25.56 -35.98
C MET A 20 -2.23 -24.76 -37.25
N LYS A 21 -1.20 -25.22 -37.96
CA LYS A 21 -0.72 -24.65 -39.23
C LYS A 21 -0.32 -25.78 -40.19
N PRO A 22 -0.34 -25.54 -41.51
CA PRO A 22 0.14 -26.51 -42.49
C PRO A 22 1.62 -26.87 -42.27
N GLN A 23 1.94 -28.14 -42.46
CA GLN A 23 3.31 -28.65 -42.42
C GLN A 23 3.98 -28.35 -43.77
N GLY A 24 4.50 -27.13 -43.92
CA GLY A 24 5.14 -26.64 -45.15
C GLY A 24 4.29 -25.62 -45.91
N THR A 25 4.70 -25.35 -47.15
CA THR A 25 4.04 -24.34 -48.01
C THR A 25 2.83 -24.95 -48.71
N LEU A 26 1.72 -24.21 -48.72
CA LEU A 26 0.51 -24.61 -49.45
C LEU A 26 0.74 -24.58 -50.96
N LYS A 27 0.14 -25.55 -51.67
CA LYS A 27 0.09 -25.59 -53.14
C LYS A 27 -0.92 -24.55 -53.65
N PRO A 28 -0.76 -24.06 -54.89
CA PRO A 28 -1.74 -23.16 -55.50
C PRO A 28 -3.08 -23.84 -55.83
N SER A 29 -3.14 -25.17 -55.92
CA SER A 29 -4.37 -25.95 -56.09
C SER A 29 -4.19 -27.38 -55.56
N TYR A 30 -5.31 -28.03 -55.20
CA TYR A 30 -5.34 -29.39 -54.67
C TYR A 30 -6.39 -30.23 -55.41
N SER A 31 -5.99 -31.39 -55.92
CA SER A 31 -6.90 -32.35 -56.57
C SER A 31 -7.56 -33.30 -55.56
N PRO A 32 -8.72 -33.89 -55.87
CA PRO A 32 -9.33 -34.93 -55.05
C PRO A 32 -8.36 -36.06 -54.64
N GLY A 33 -8.40 -36.45 -53.38
CA GLY A 33 -7.49 -37.40 -52.76
C GLY A 33 -6.20 -36.79 -52.19
N GLU A 34 -5.82 -35.55 -52.58
CA GLU A 34 -4.68 -34.87 -51.98
C GLU A 34 -4.99 -34.37 -50.56
N GLN A 35 -3.95 -34.32 -49.72
CA GLN A 35 -4.08 -33.97 -48.32
C GLN A 35 -3.08 -32.90 -47.87
N ILE A 36 -3.52 -32.05 -46.94
CA ILE A 36 -2.69 -31.10 -46.20
C ILE A 36 -2.50 -31.64 -44.79
N LEU A 37 -1.26 -32.00 -44.47
CA LEU A 37 -0.88 -32.34 -43.10
C LEU A 37 -0.67 -31.05 -42.29
N HIS A 38 -1.23 -31.02 -41.09
CA HIS A 38 -1.09 -29.91 -40.15
C HIS A 38 -0.22 -30.32 -38.96
N GLU A 39 0.50 -29.34 -38.43
CA GLU A 39 1.19 -29.41 -37.15
C GLU A 39 0.66 -28.35 -36.19
N CYS A 40 0.73 -28.62 -34.89
CA CYS A 40 0.31 -27.64 -33.89
C CYS A 40 1.22 -26.41 -33.91
N ARG A 41 0.63 -25.23 -33.69
CA ARG A 41 1.40 -23.99 -33.51
C ARG A 41 2.22 -24.04 -32.21
N PRO A 42 3.30 -23.24 -32.08
CA PRO A 42 4.01 -23.09 -30.82
C PRO A 42 3.06 -22.75 -29.67
N GLY A 43 3.25 -23.37 -28.51
CA GLY A 43 2.33 -23.25 -27.37
C GLY A 43 1.14 -24.22 -27.40
N PHE A 44 0.95 -24.99 -28.47
CA PHE A 44 -0.11 -26.00 -28.60
C PHE A 44 0.46 -27.43 -28.72
N GLN A 45 -0.38 -28.42 -28.43
CA GLN A 45 -0.09 -29.85 -28.53
C GLN A 45 -1.31 -30.60 -29.08
N PRO A 46 -1.14 -31.77 -29.71
CA PRO A 46 -2.28 -32.57 -30.18
C PRO A 46 -3.24 -32.89 -29.04
N ILE A 47 -4.55 -32.89 -29.31
CA ILE A 47 -5.57 -33.26 -28.32
C ILE A 47 -5.34 -34.71 -27.87
N THR A 48 -5.14 -35.59 -28.86
CA THR A 48 -4.82 -37.01 -28.68
C THR A 48 -3.41 -37.30 -29.21
N PRO A 49 -2.52 -37.93 -28.42
CA PRO A 49 -1.19 -38.30 -28.89
C PRO A 49 -1.25 -39.19 -30.14
N GLY A 50 -0.45 -38.86 -31.16
CA GLY A 50 -0.41 -39.61 -32.42
C GLY A 50 -1.57 -39.32 -33.39
N GLN A 51 -2.47 -38.39 -33.06
CA GLN A 51 -3.52 -37.95 -33.97
C GLN A 51 -2.93 -37.34 -35.24
N VAL A 52 -3.33 -37.87 -36.40
CA VAL A 52 -2.98 -37.32 -37.70
C VAL A 52 -3.94 -36.17 -38.03
N LEU A 53 -3.42 -34.96 -38.17
CA LEU A 53 -4.20 -33.76 -38.49
C LEU A 53 -4.17 -33.53 -40.01
N ALA A 54 -4.92 -34.35 -40.75
CA ALA A 54 -4.98 -34.29 -42.21
C ALA A 54 -6.30 -33.65 -42.68
N LEU A 55 -6.19 -32.62 -43.52
CA LEU A 55 -7.31 -32.06 -44.26
C LEU A 55 -7.25 -32.62 -45.69
N VAL A 56 -8.31 -33.27 -46.15
CA VAL A 56 -8.33 -34.04 -47.41
C VAL A 56 -9.27 -33.37 -48.40
N CYS A 57 -8.83 -33.19 -49.65
CA CYS A 57 -9.70 -32.75 -50.74
C CYS A 57 -10.55 -33.94 -51.21
N GLN A 58 -11.88 -33.86 -51.08
CA GLN A 58 -12.78 -34.97 -51.41
C GLN A 58 -13.16 -34.97 -52.90
N ASP A 59 -13.75 -36.07 -53.38
CA ASP A 59 -14.18 -36.25 -54.77
C ASP A 59 -15.22 -35.23 -55.25
N ASN A 60 -15.90 -34.56 -54.32
CA ASN A 60 -16.83 -33.47 -54.60
C ASN A 60 -16.16 -32.09 -54.62
N ASN A 61 -14.82 -32.02 -54.68
CA ASN A 61 -14.01 -30.81 -54.64
C ASN A 61 -14.22 -29.95 -53.38
N THR A 62 -14.58 -30.58 -52.25
CA THR A 62 -14.68 -29.90 -50.95
C THR A 62 -13.71 -30.49 -49.93
N TRP A 63 -13.20 -29.64 -49.04
CA TRP A 63 -12.35 -30.09 -47.94
C TRP A 63 -13.11 -30.97 -46.94
N SER A 64 -12.43 -31.97 -46.40
CA SER A 64 -12.95 -32.78 -45.29
C SER A 64 -13.22 -31.91 -44.07
N SER A 65 -14.23 -32.30 -43.27
CA SER A 65 -14.55 -31.60 -42.03
C SER A 65 -13.50 -31.91 -40.95
N LEU A 66 -12.51 -31.03 -40.80
CA LEU A 66 -11.51 -31.09 -39.73
C LEU A 66 -11.79 -29.99 -38.69
N GLN A 67 -11.83 -30.36 -37.41
CA GLN A 67 -11.94 -29.43 -36.28
C GLN A 67 -10.56 -29.07 -35.71
N GLU A 68 -10.51 -28.11 -34.80
CA GLU A 68 -9.30 -27.80 -34.02
C GLU A 68 -8.79 -29.06 -33.29
N GLY A 69 -7.67 -29.60 -33.77
CA GLY A 69 -7.06 -30.84 -33.27
C GLY A 69 -5.91 -30.62 -32.29
N CYS A 70 -5.59 -29.36 -31.96
CA CYS A 70 -4.58 -29.02 -30.97
C CYS A 70 -5.19 -28.24 -29.79
N LYS A 71 -4.73 -28.55 -28.58
CA LYS A 71 -5.06 -27.84 -27.35
C LYS A 71 -3.84 -27.08 -26.84
N ARG A 72 -4.04 -26.06 -26.00
CA ARG A 72 -2.94 -25.34 -25.37
C ARG A 72 -2.08 -26.29 -24.53
N ARG A 73 -0.77 -26.05 -24.52
CA ARG A 73 0.15 -26.67 -23.56
C ARG A 73 -0.01 -26.00 -22.20
N ARG A 74 0.42 -26.69 -21.15
CA ARG A 74 0.39 -26.20 -19.77
C ARG A 74 1.81 -25.95 -19.30
N CYS A 75 2.01 -24.79 -18.67
CA CYS A 75 3.22 -24.51 -17.93
C CYS A 75 3.30 -25.39 -16.68
N PRO A 76 4.51 -25.56 -16.10
CA PRO A 76 4.68 -26.29 -14.84
C PRO A 76 3.75 -25.75 -13.76
N ASN A 77 3.23 -26.64 -12.91
CA ASN A 77 2.44 -26.20 -11.76
C ASN A 77 3.33 -25.40 -10.82
N LEU A 78 2.85 -24.22 -10.41
CA LEU A 78 3.53 -23.37 -9.46
C LEU A 78 3.15 -23.78 -8.04
N ALA A 79 4.13 -23.72 -7.15
CA ALA A 79 3.89 -23.76 -5.71
C ALA A 79 3.91 -22.32 -5.18
N ASP A 80 3.20 -22.09 -4.07
CA ASP A 80 3.27 -20.83 -3.37
C ASP A 80 4.72 -20.55 -2.92
N PRO A 81 5.25 -19.33 -3.17
CA PRO A 81 6.54 -18.95 -2.62
C PRO A 81 6.45 -18.93 -1.09
N THR A 82 7.57 -19.22 -0.42
CA THR A 82 7.63 -19.18 1.05
C THR A 82 7.22 -17.79 1.55
N ASN A 83 6.23 -17.71 2.45
CA ASN A 83 5.63 -16.45 2.93
C ASN A 83 4.98 -15.59 1.83
N GLY A 84 4.51 -16.21 0.77
CA GLY A 84 3.69 -15.57 -0.25
C GLY A 84 2.72 -16.56 -0.87
N GLN A 85 2.07 -16.12 -1.94
CA GLN A 85 0.99 -16.83 -2.61
C GLN A 85 1.10 -16.56 -4.12
N VAL A 86 0.83 -17.58 -4.92
CA VAL A 86 0.62 -17.40 -6.36
C VAL A 86 -0.87 -17.35 -6.66
N ILE A 87 -1.31 -16.30 -7.34
CA ILE A 87 -2.70 -16.06 -7.73
C ILE A 87 -2.81 -16.30 -9.22
N LEU A 88 -3.57 -17.33 -9.59
CA LEU A 88 -3.91 -17.59 -10.99
C LEU A 88 -5.06 -16.67 -11.39
N VAL A 89 -4.78 -15.64 -12.20
CA VAL A 89 -5.77 -14.60 -12.58
C VAL A 89 -7.04 -15.21 -13.18
N ASN A 90 -6.89 -16.26 -13.99
CA ASN A 90 -8.00 -16.96 -14.64
C ASN A 90 -8.10 -18.45 -14.24
N GLY A 91 -7.44 -18.86 -13.15
CA GLY A 91 -7.43 -20.26 -12.70
C GLY A 91 -6.77 -21.26 -13.68
N SER A 92 -5.99 -20.78 -14.66
CA SER A 92 -5.37 -21.60 -15.70
C SER A 92 -3.85 -21.45 -15.71
N THR A 93 -3.17 -22.53 -16.08
CA THR A 93 -1.71 -22.59 -16.34
C THR A 93 -1.41 -22.85 -17.82
N GLU A 94 -2.40 -22.69 -18.69
CA GLU A 94 -2.25 -22.92 -20.13
C GLU A 94 -1.48 -21.78 -20.81
N PHE A 95 -0.89 -22.06 -21.96
CA PHE A 95 -0.20 -21.07 -22.81
C PHE A 95 -1.01 -19.76 -22.95
N GLY A 96 -0.37 -18.63 -22.63
CA GLY A 96 -0.97 -17.30 -22.59
C GLY A 96 -1.63 -16.92 -21.27
N SER A 97 -1.59 -17.78 -20.24
CA SER A 97 -2.06 -17.46 -18.90
C SER A 97 -1.07 -16.56 -18.16
N GLU A 98 -1.59 -15.81 -17.20
CA GLU A 98 -0.84 -14.91 -16.33
C GLU A 98 -1.07 -15.27 -14.86
N VAL A 99 -0.01 -15.17 -14.06
CA VAL A 99 -0.04 -15.37 -12.61
C VAL A 99 0.56 -14.18 -11.89
N HIS A 100 -0.02 -13.85 -10.74
CA HIS A 100 0.45 -12.78 -9.86
C HIS A 100 1.02 -13.37 -8.58
N TYR A 101 2.18 -12.90 -8.16
CA TYR A 101 2.77 -13.27 -6.89
C TYR A 101 2.52 -12.16 -5.86
N VAL A 102 2.05 -12.56 -4.69
CA VAL A 102 1.76 -11.65 -3.58
C VAL A 102 2.43 -12.20 -2.33
N CYS A 103 3.18 -11.35 -1.62
CA CYS A 103 3.76 -11.72 -0.34
C CYS A 103 2.74 -11.57 0.79
N ASN A 104 2.87 -12.44 1.81
CA ASN A 104 2.06 -12.36 3.02
C ASN A 104 2.35 -11.08 3.79
N ASN A 105 1.44 -10.73 4.70
CA ASN A 105 1.60 -9.55 5.54
C ASN A 105 2.93 -9.59 6.33
N GLY A 106 3.66 -8.48 6.35
CA GLY A 106 4.99 -8.41 6.96
C GLY A 106 6.13 -8.91 6.08
N TYR A 107 5.88 -9.15 4.79
CA TYR A 107 6.90 -9.52 3.81
C TYR A 107 6.83 -8.62 2.57
N TYR A 108 7.98 -8.32 1.98
CA TYR A 108 8.09 -7.58 0.72
C TYR A 108 8.61 -8.49 -0.40
N LEU A 109 8.19 -8.21 -1.64
CA LEU A 109 8.49 -9.03 -2.81
C LEU A 109 9.82 -8.62 -3.44
N LEU A 110 10.72 -9.60 -3.63
CA LEU A 110 11.95 -9.47 -4.40
C LEU A 110 11.88 -10.33 -5.66
N GLY A 111 11.91 -9.67 -6.83
CA GLY A 111 11.77 -10.31 -8.14
C GLY A 111 10.60 -9.74 -8.94
N THR A 112 10.07 -10.52 -9.87
CA THR A 112 8.90 -10.13 -10.68
C THR A 112 7.60 -10.50 -9.95
N SER A 113 6.66 -9.57 -9.91
CA SER A 113 5.34 -9.80 -9.30
C SER A 113 4.36 -10.47 -10.26
N ILE A 114 4.67 -10.52 -11.55
CA ILE A 114 3.81 -11.11 -12.59
C ILE A 114 4.66 -12.02 -13.47
N SER A 115 4.10 -13.18 -13.85
CA SER A 115 4.72 -14.06 -14.83
C SER A 115 3.70 -14.62 -15.83
N TYR A 116 4.14 -14.84 -17.06
CA TYR A 116 3.32 -15.27 -18.18
C TYR A 116 3.72 -16.67 -18.65
N CYS A 117 2.75 -17.51 -19.00
CA CYS A 117 3.01 -18.82 -19.58
C CYS A 117 3.32 -18.68 -21.08
N GLU A 118 4.59 -18.71 -21.44
CA GLU A 118 5.09 -18.39 -22.78
C GLU A 118 5.77 -19.58 -23.46
N VAL A 119 6.08 -19.44 -24.75
CA VAL A 119 6.80 -20.48 -25.50
C VAL A 119 8.26 -20.51 -25.05
N SER A 120 8.72 -21.70 -24.65
CA SER A 120 10.12 -21.92 -24.25
C SER A 120 10.65 -23.19 -24.92
N GLY A 121 11.60 -23.02 -25.85
CA GLY A 121 12.12 -24.10 -26.69
C GLY A 121 11.00 -24.79 -27.48
N THR A 122 10.86 -26.11 -27.30
CA THR A 122 9.79 -26.90 -27.94
C THR A 122 8.49 -26.96 -27.12
N GLY A 123 8.45 -26.36 -25.93
CA GLY A 123 7.35 -26.41 -24.97
C GLY A 123 6.86 -25.04 -24.53
N VAL A 124 6.36 -24.98 -23.30
CA VAL A 124 5.96 -23.73 -22.64
C VAL A 124 6.53 -23.70 -21.23
N ASN A 125 6.91 -22.50 -20.78
CA ASN A 125 7.35 -22.27 -19.41
C ASN A 125 6.91 -20.87 -18.95
N TRP A 126 6.94 -20.66 -17.63
CA TRP A 126 6.77 -19.33 -17.06
C TRP A 126 7.90 -18.40 -17.50
N SER A 127 7.56 -17.15 -17.79
CA SER A 127 8.49 -16.11 -18.26
C SER A 127 9.61 -15.83 -17.26
N ASP A 128 9.31 -16.00 -15.97
CA ASP A 128 10.17 -15.64 -14.86
C ASP A 128 10.19 -16.74 -13.79
N ASN A 129 11.27 -16.77 -13.02
CA ASN A 129 11.34 -17.64 -11.85
C ASN A 129 10.47 -17.07 -10.72
N PRO A 130 9.94 -17.92 -9.82
CA PRO A 130 9.18 -17.45 -8.67
C PRO A 130 9.97 -16.44 -7.82
N PRO A 131 9.35 -15.36 -7.34
CA PRO A 131 10.01 -14.36 -6.51
C PRO A 131 10.24 -14.86 -5.07
N THR A 132 11.05 -14.11 -4.33
CA THR A 132 11.30 -14.35 -2.90
C THR A 132 10.54 -13.32 -2.06
N CYS A 133 9.85 -13.79 -1.02
CA CYS A 133 9.22 -12.92 -0.03
C CYS A 133 10.13 -12.80 1.20
N GLU A 134 10.68 -11.61 1.44
CA GLU A 134 11.56 -11.34 2.57
C GLU A 134 10.85 -10.59 3.69
N LYS A 135 11.25 -10.86 4.94
CA LYS A 135 10.66 -10.22 6.11
C LYS A 135 10.90 -8.71 6.05
N ILE A 136 9.84 -7.97 6.31
CA ILE A 136 9.90 -6.54 6.55
C ILE A 136 10.44 -6.32 7.97
N LEU A 137 11.52 -5.56 8.06
CA LEU A 137 12.21 -5.25 9.31
C LEU A 137 12.41 -3.74 9.46
N CYS A 138 12.34 -3.25 10.69
CA CYS A 138 12.70 -1.89 11.05
C CYS A 138 13.95 -1.86 11.92
N GLN A 139 14.76 -0.83 11.72
CA GLN A 139 15.83 -0.50 12.66
C GLN A 139 15.23 0.07 13.96
N PRO A 140 15.97 0.02 15.08
CA PRO A 140 15.51 0.58 16.34
C PRO A 140 15.14 2.07 16.17
N PRO A 141 14.01 2.51 16.73
CA PRO A 141 13.61 3.90 16.60
C PRO A 141 14.56 4.80 17.42
N PRO A 142 14.71 6.08 17.05
CA PRO A 142 15.63 6.98 17.74
C PRO A 142 15.36 7.08 19.25
N GLU A 143 16.43 7.09 20.04
CA GLU A 143 16.35 7.45 21.45
C GLU A 143 16.00 8.94 21.60
N ILE A 144 15.25 9.27 22.65
CA ILE A 144 14.81 10.64 22.94
C ILE A 144 15.39 11.10 24.27
N GLN A 145 15.66 12.40 24.40
CA GLN A 145 16.13 12.96 25.67
C GLN A 145 15.01 12.88 26.73
N ASN A 146 15.39 12.53 27.97
CA ASN A 146 14.49 12.43 29.12
C ASN A 146 13.32 11.44 28.92
N GLY A 147 13.53 10.41 28.11
CA GLY A 147 12.54 9.39 27.88
C GLY A 147 13.14 8.10 27.35
N LYS A 148 12.31 7.08 27.32
CA LYS A 148 12.65 5.72 26.89
C LYS A 148 11.46 5.08 26.21
N TYR A 149 11.70 3.99 25.50
CA TYR A 149 10.66 3.19 24.86
C TYR A 149 10.76 1.71 25.23
N THR A 150 9.65 0.99 25.10
CA THR A 150 9.58 -0.45 25.36
C THR A 150 10.44 -1.24 24.38
N ASN A 151 11.09 -2.32 24.83
CA ASN A 151 11.95 -3.19 24.01
C ASN A 151 13.18 -2.49 23.39
N SER A 152 13.69 -1.42 24.01
CA SER A 152 14.88 -0.69 23.55
C SER A 152 16.19 -1.50 23.49
N HIS A 153 16.18 -2.73 23.98
CA HIS A 153 17.32 -3.66 23.89
C HIS A 153 17.35 -4.46 22.58
N LYS A 154 16.30 -4.39 21.75
CA LYS A 154 16.25 -5.09 20.46
C LYS A 154 17.01 -4.32 19.39
N ASP A 155 17.81 -5.03 18.60
CA ASP A 155 18.51 -4.47 17.44
C ASP A 155 17.66 -4.42 16.17
N VAL A 156 16.55 -5.17 16.12
CA VAL A 156 15.66 -5.26 14.95
C VAL A 156 14.21 -5.45 15.43
N PHE A 157 13.29 -4.80 14.73
CA PHE A 157 11.85 -4.89 14.96
C PHE A 157 11.15 -5.50 13.74
N GLU A 158 10.18 -6.39 13.99
CA GLU A 158 9.37 -6.98 12.91
C GLU A 158 8.19 -6.07 12.53
N TYR A 159 7.65 -6.24 11.33
CA TYR A 159 6.48 -5.52 10.87
C TYR A 159 5.30 -5.59 11.85
N ASN A 160 4.62 -4.46 12.04
CA ASN A 160 3.56 -4.24 13.03
C ASN A 160 3.97 -4.37 14.50
N GLU A 161 5.25 -4.57 14.84
CA GLU A 161 5.69 -4.40 16.22
C GLU A 161 5.52 -2.93 16.65
N VAL A 162 5.08 -2.74 17.88
CA VAL A 162 4.80 -1.42 18.45
C VAL A 162 5.77 -1.14 19.59
N VAL A 163 6.40 0.03 19.55
CA VAL A 163 7.12 0.59 20.70
C VAL A 163 6.27 1.68 21.33
N THR A 164 6.28 1.73 22.67
CA THR A 164 5.61 2.79 23.43
C THR A 164 6.65 3.62 24.16
N TYR A 165 6.67 4.92 23.88
CA TYR A 165 7.52 5.89 24.55
C TYR A 165 6.92 6.35 25.89
N SER A 166 7.80 6.66 26.82
CA SER A 166 7.48 7.19 28.15
C SER A 166 8.57 8.15 28.59
N CYS A 167 8.19 9.23 29.28
CA CYS A 167 9.17 10.16 29.84
C CYS A 167 9.73 9.63 31.15
N ASP A 168 11.01 9.92 31.38
CA ASP A 168 11.68 9.62 32.63
C ASP A 168 11.16 10.53 33.76
N PRO A 169 11.38 10.16 35.04
CA PRO A 169 11.14 11.06 36.14
C PRO A 169 11.97 12.35 36.02
N SER A 170 11.34 13.49 36.27
CA SER A 170 12.02 14.79 36.32
C SER A 170 12.72 15.00 37.67
N ASN A 171 13.91 15.59 37.64
CA ASN A 171 14.62 16.04 38.84
C ASN A 171 14.18 17.45 39.29
N GLY A 172 13.31 18.12 38.51
CA GLY A 172 12.80 19.46 38.78
C GLY A 172 11.44 19.47 39.48
N PRO A 173 10.91 20.67 39.80
CA PRO A 173 9.60 20.83 40.46
C PRO A 173 8.41 20.51 39.54
N ASP A 174 8.67 20.30 38.25
CA ASP A 174 7.70 20.04 37.20
C ASP A 174 8.15 18.80 36.39
N GLY A 175 7.20 17.90 36.10
CA GLY A 175 7.44 16.67 35.35
C GLY A 175 7.62 16.92 33.85
N TYR A 176 8.23 15.97 33.16
CA TYR A 176 8.26 15.96 31.70
C TYR A 176 6.90 15.56 31.14
N SER A 177 6.45 16.27 30.11
CA SER A 177 5.28 15.96 29.31
C SER A 177 5.72 15.28 28.01
N LEU A 178 5.02 14.23 27.61
CA LEU A 178 5.21 13.57 26.32
C LEU A 178 4.40 14.34 25.25
N VAL A 179 5.13 14.97 24.33
CA VAL A 179 4.57 15.76 23.22
C VAL A 179 4.74 14.96 21.92
N GLY A 180 3.64 14.66 21.24
CA GLY A 180 3.59 13.81 20.04
C GLY A 180 2.91 12.47 20.26
N GLU A 181 3.05 11.56 19.29
CA GLU A 181 2.51 10.20 19.36
C GLU A 181 3.36 9.33 20.28
N SER A 182 2.72 8.70 21.27
CA SER A 182 3.43 7.84 22.23
C SER A 182 3.73 6.45 21.69
N LYS A 183 3.06 6.02 20.61
CA LYS A 183 3.20 4.69 20.03
C LYS A 183 3.68 4.78 18.59
N LEU A 184 4.79 4.12 18.30
CA LEU A 184 5.33 3.98 16.95
C LEU A 184 5.19 2.52 16.53
N THR A 185 4.70 2.29 15.32
CA THR A 185 4.52 0.95 14.74
C THR A 185 5.52 0.77 13.59
N CYS A 186 6.22 -0.36 13.55
CA CYS A 186 7.09 -0.69 12.43
C CYS A 186 6.26 -0.92 11.17
N ILE A 187 6.37 0.00 10.20
CA ILE A 187 5.62 -0.07 8.93
C ILE A 187 6.46 -0.65 7.79
N GLY A 188 7.77 -0.82 8.01
CA GLY A 188 8.68 -1.46 7.07
C GLY A 188 9.62 -0.52 6.35
N ASN A 189 10.52 -1.10 5.54
CA ASN A 189 11.56 -0.37 4.80
C ASN A 189 12.46 0.51 5.70
N GLY A 190 12.65 0.11 6.96
CA GLY A 190 13.39 0.91 7.94
C GLY A 190 12.61 2.10 8.53
N GLU A 191 11.31 2.23 8.24
CA GLU A 191 10.48 3.34 8.70
C GLU A 191 9.49 2.95 9.79
N TRP A 192 9.17 3.93 10.64
CA TRP A 192 8.16 3.86 11.69
C TRP A 192 6.94 4.70 11.32
N SER A 193 5.77 4.37 11.86
CA SER A 193 4.49 5.01 11.54
C SER A 193 4.45 6.53 11.77
N SER A 194 5.33 7.05 12.63
CA SER A 194 5.43 8.47 12.96
C SER A 194 6.84 8.80 13.46
N GLN A 195 7.15 10.09 13.57
CA GLN A 195 8.36 10.55 14.24
C GLN A 195 8.28 10.30 15.76
N PRO A 196 9.42 10.08 16.45
CA PRO A 196 9.45 9.93 17.90
C PRO A 196 8.90 11.17 18.63
N PRO A 197 8.23 11.00 19.79
CA PRO A 197 7.76 12.12 20.59
C PRO A 197 8.91 12.82 21.32
N GLN A 198 8.60 13.97 21.94
CA GLN A 198 9.54 14.70 22.79
C GLN A 198 9.11 14.63 24.25
N CYS A 199 10.09 14.44 25.14
CA CYS A 199 9.90 14.57 26.59
C CYS A 199 10.50 15.89 27.09
N LYS A 200 9.65 16.89 27.30
CA LYS A 200 10.03 18.24 27.74
C LYS A 200 9.07 18.77 28.79
N VAL A 201 9.53 19.72 29.61
CA VAL A 201 8.65 20.40 30.55
C VAL A 201 7.74 21.33 29.77
N VAL A 202 6.43 21.08 29.84
CA VAL A 202 5.40 21.94 29.27
C VAL A 202 4.54 22.43 30.42
N LYS A 203 4.51 23.74 30.65
CA LYS A 203 3.75 24.33 31.75
C LYS A 203 3.21 25.69 31.36
N CYS A 204 1.90 25.76 31.17
CA CYS A 204 1.24 27.02 30.84
C CYS A 204 1.11 27.91 32.08
N VAL A 205 1.10 29.21 31.83
CA VAL A 205 0.81 30.23 32.85
C VAL A 205 -0.59 30.02 33.42
N TYR A 206 -0.80 30.45 34.66
CA TYR A 206 -2.14 30.41 35.25
C TYR A 206 -3.11 31.25 34.39
N PRO A 207 -4.28 30.70 33.97
CA PRO A 207 -5.18 31.35 33.03
C PRO A 207 -6.03 32.43 33.71
N ALA A 208 -5.36 33.48 34.19
CA ALA A 208 -6.01 34.64 34.78
C ALA A 208 -6.63 35.50 33.68
N ILE A 209 -7.95 35.67 33.74
CA ILE A 209 -8.71 36.56 32.86
C ILE A 209 -9.33 37.69 33.68
N GLU A 210 -9.13 38.93 33.24
CA GLU A 210 -9.73 40.09 33.89
C GLU A 210 -11.25 40.06 33.69
N HIS A 211 -12.01 40.29 34.76
CA HIS A 211 -13.47 40.19 34.76
C HIS A 211 -14.04 38.84 34.28
N GLY A 212 -13.30 37.75 34.50
CA GLY A 212 -13.81 36.40 34.28
C GLY A 212 -13.30 35.40 35.31
N THR A 213 -13.76 34.17 35.16
CA THR A 213 -13.52 33.05 36.08
C THR A 213 -13.31 31.75 35.33
N ILE A 214 -12.51 30.86 35.90
CA ILE A 214 -12.44 29.46 35.51
C ILE A 214 -13.73 28.77 35.98
N VAL A 215 -14.37 28.00 35.11
CA VAL A 215 -15.58 27.22 35.45
C VAL A 215 -15.29 25.72 35.53
N SER A 216 -14.26 25.23 34.83
CA SER A 216 -13.82 23.84 34.95
C SER A 216 -12.34 23.68 34.61
N GLY A 217 -11.74 22.58 35.08
CA GLY A 217 -10.32 22.31 34.91
C GLY A 217 -9.43 22.94 35.99
N PHE A 218 -9.97 23.25 37.17
CA PHE A 218 -9.20 23.90 38.24
C PHE A 218 -7.96 23.11 38.65
N GLY A 219 -6.82 23.81 38.73
CA GLY A 219 -5.58 23.25 39.23
C GLY A 219 -4.58 24.31 39.65
N PRO A 220 -3.59 23.94 40.50
CA PRO A 220 -2.50 24.84 40.86
C PRO A 220 -1.46 24.99 39.74
N LYS A 221 -1.40 24.04 38.80
CA LYS A 221 -0.47 24.00 37.66
C LYS A 221 -1.15 23.37 36.46
N TYR A 222 -0.79 23.82 35.25
CA TYR A 222 -1.38 23.36 33.99
C TYR A 222 -0.28 22.86 33.06
N TYR A 223 -0.30 21.56 32.77
CA TYR A 223 0.69 20.89 31.91
C TYR A 223 0.12 20.62 30.51
N TYR A 224 0.90 20.01 29.63
CA TYR A 224 0.50 19.71 28.25
C TYR A 224 -0.89 19.05 28.16
N LYS A 225 -1.73 19.52 27.23
CA LYS A 225 -3.13 19.10 27.03
C LYS A 225 -4.09 19.37 28.19
N ALA A 226 -3.66 20.07 29.25
CA ALA A 226 -4.59 20.54 30.28
C ALA A 226 -5.64 21.46 29.65
N THR A 227 -6.92 21.20 29.91
CA THR A 227 -8.03 21.93 29.33
C THR A 227 -8.75 22.73 30.40
N VAL A 228 -8.97 24.02 30.13
CA VAL A 228 -9.65 24.94 31.04
C VAL A 228 -10.81 25.59 30.32
N VAL A 229 -11.94 25.69 31.03
CA VAL A 229 -13.11 26.41 30.55
C VAL A 229 -13.27 27.70 31.34
N LEU A 230 -13.51 28.79 30.63
CA LEU A 230 -13.51 30.16 31.11
C LEU A 230 -14.86 30.81 30.82
N LYS A 231 -15.28 31.71 31.72
CA LYS A 231 -16.51 32.49 31.59
C LYS A 231 -16.26 33.92 32.04
N CYS A 232 -16.92 34.89 31.42
CA CYS A 232 -16.92 36.27 31.91
C CYS A 232 -17.93 36.48 33.04
N ASN A 233 -17.59 37.38 33.95
CA ASN A 233 -18.46 37.81 35.04
C ASN A 233 -19.71 38.51 34.48
N GLU A 234 -20.73 38.64 35.32
CA GLU A 234 -21.96 39.34 34.95
C GLU A 234 -21.67 40.77 34.45
N GLY A 235 -22.32 41.17 33.36
CA GLY A 235 -22.10 42.47 32.72
C GLY A 235 -20.91 42.55 31.75
N PHE A 236 -20.23 41.43 31.47
CA PHE A 236 -19.16 41.32 30.48
C PHE A 236 -19.47 40.25 29.42
N ASN A 237 -19.15 40.55 28.17
CA ASN A 237 -19.20 39.61 27.05
C ASN A 237 -17.83 38.96 26.83
N LEU A 238 -17.83 37.66 26.54
CA LEU A 238 -16.62 36.92 26.21
C LEU A 238 -16.24 37.12 24.74
N TYR A 239 -15.00 37.52 24.50
CA TYR A 239 -14.40 37.65 23.18
C TYR A 239 -13.21 36.68 23.05
N GLY A 240 -13.32 35.73 22.11
CA GLY A 240 -12.37 34.62 21.97
C GLY A 240 -13.05 33.26 22.21
N ASN A 241 -12.27 32.26 22.62
CA ASN A 241 -12.79 30.93 22.95
C ASN A 241 -12.95 30.75 24.46
N SER A 242 -14.08 30.21 24.89
CA SER A 242 -14.30 29.86 26.29
C SER A 242 -13.54 28.60 26.71
N VAL A 243 -13.06 27.78 25.78
CA VAL A 243 -12.28 26.57 26.06
C VAL A 243 -10.87 26.75 25.51
N VAL A 244 -9.87 26.57 26.36
CA VAL A 244 -8.44 26.68 26.02
C VAL A 244 -7.69 25.43 26.47
N VAL A 245 -6.67 25.03 25.70
CA VAL A 245 -5.83 23.86 25.97
C VAL A 245 -4.38 24.31 26.09
N CYS A 246 -3.63 23.76 27.05
CA CYS A 246 -2.21 24.04 27.17
C CYS A 246 -1.44 23.33 26.04
N GLY A 247 -0.93 24.12 25.09
CA GLY A 247 -0.20 23.67 23.92
C GLY A 247 1.22 23.21 24.22
N GLU A 248 1.89 22.67 23.21
CA GLU A 248 3.23 22.11 23.32
C GLU A 248 4.33 23.13 23.63
N ASN A 249 4.06 24.41 23.33
CA ASN A 249 5.00 25.52 23.53
C ASN A 249 4.77 26.26 24.86
N SER A 250 4.05 25.64 25.82
CA SER A 250 3.69 26.24 27.10
C SER A 250 2.80 27.49 26.98
N THR A 251 2.01 27.55 25.90
CA THR A 251 1.06 28.62 25.59
C THR A 251 -0.37 28.06 25.57
N TRP A 252 -1.34 28.90 25.92
CA TRP A 252 -2.76 28.53 25.80
C TRP A 252 -3.20 28.60 24.33
N GLU A 253 -3.87 27.54 23.88
CA GLU A 253 -4.33 27.38 22.51
C GLU A 253 -5.85 27.07 22.50
N PRO A 254 -6.68 27.93 21.89
CA PRO A 254 -6.33 29.29 21.42
C PRO A 254 -5.93 30.22 22.58
N GLU A 255 -5.46 31.43 22.25
CA GLU A 255 -5.11 32.44 23.26
C GLU A 255 -6.27 32.72 24.23
N LEU A 256 -5.93 33.12 25.45
CA LEU A 256 -6.91 33.40 26.50
C LEU A 256 -7.92 34.47 26.06
N PRO A 257 -9.22 34.28 26.34
CA PRO A 257 -10.27 35.21 25.94
C PRO A 257 -10.21 36.51 26.74
N LYS A 258 -10.86 37.55 26.20
CA LYS A 258 -11.04 38.85 26.85
C LYS A 258 -12.50 39.05 27.25
N CYS A 259 -12.72 39.60 28.44
CA CYS A 259 -14.05 39.99 28.91
C CYS A 259 -14.25 41.49 28.73
N ILE A 260 -15.20 41.88 27.88
CA ILE A 260 -15.45 43.29 27.53
C ILE A 260 -16.80 43.71 28.09
N LYS A 261 -16.85 44.84 28.77
CA LYS A 261 -18.07 45.35 29.42
C LYS A 261 -19.17 45.55 28.39
N VAL A 262 -20.38 45.09 28.71
CA VAL A 262 -21.56 45.28 27.87
C VAL A 262 -21.91 46.77 27.84
N SER A 263 -21.79 47.41 26.68
CA SER A 263 -22.36 48.75 26.45
C SER A 263 -23.86 48.61 26.27
N ILE A 264 -24.61 48.89 27.34
CA ILE A 264 -26.07 49.07 27.25
C ILE A 264 -26.28 50.48 26.68
N PRO A 265 -26.84 50.68 25.47
CA PRO A 265 -27.36 51.99 25.11
C PRO A 265 -28.47 52.33 26.11
N PRO A 266 -28.54 53.57 26.64
CA PRO A 266 -29.55 53.94 27.61
C PRO A 266 -30.92 53.63 27.02
N SER A 267 -31.69 52.81 27.73
CA SER A 267 -33.05 52.47 27.38
C SER A 267 -33.81 53.75 27.07
N THR A 268 -34.23 53.89 25.81
CA THR A 268 -35.21 54.90 25.43
C THR A 268 -36.51 54.50 26.10
N GLN A 269 -36.74 54.97 27.33
CA GLN A 269 -38.08 55.10 27.86
C GLN A 269 -38.81 56.08 26.95
N SER A 270 -39.49 55.58 25.94
CA SER A 270 -40.59 56.31 25.32
C SER A 270 -41.88 55.84 25.98
N PRO A 271 -42.70 56.76 26.50
CA PRO A 271 -43.95 56.42 27.15
C PRO A 271 -44.94 55.90 26.11
N ILE A 272 -45.56 54.74 26.41
CA ILE A 272 -46.70 54.22 25.67
C ILE A 272 -47.89 55.17 25.92
N PRO A 273 -48.49 55.80 24.90
CA PRO A 273 -49.76 56.51 25.07
C PRO A 273 -50.88 55.47 25.14
N SER A 274 -51.65 55.54 26.23
CA SER A 274 -52.90 54.82 26.40
C SER A 274 -53.99 55.36 25.46
N THR A 275 -54.64 54.46 24.73
CA THR A 275 -56.01 54.54 24.15
C THR A 275 -56.14 53.26 23.31
N GLN A 276 -57.09 52.33 23.48
CA GLN A 276 -58.53 52.36 23.76
C GLN A 276 -59.02 50.86 23.89
N PRO A 277 -60.33 50.55 23.89
CA PRO A 277 -61.28 50.23 24.98
C PRO A 277 -61.50 48.70 25.26
N PRO A 278 -62.39 48.30 26.20
CA PRO A 278 -62.46 46.92 26.73
C PRO A 278 -63.63 46.09 26.16
N VAL A 279 -63.41 44.82 25.78
CA VAL A 279 -64.44 43.75 25.75
C VAL A 279 -63.79 42.34 25.62
N PRO A 280 -64.48 41.22 25.92
CA PRO A 280 -64.67 40.64 27.24
C PRO A 280 -63.99 39.26 27.41
N SER A 281 -63.89 38.83 28.66
CA SER A 281 -63.40 37.52 29.11
C SER A 281 -64.27 36.36 28.66
N VAL A 282 -63.66 35.38 27.98
CA VAL A 282 -64.19 34.01 27.86
C VAL A 282 -63.17 33.06 28.47
N SER A 283 -63.54 32.46 29.60
CA SER A 283 -62.86 31.36 30.25
C SER A 283 -63.13 30.06 29.49
N VAL A 284 -62.07 29.35 29.07
CA VAL A 284 -62.19 27.94 28.69
C VAL A 284 -61.21 27.12 29.51
N SER A 285 -61.81 26.19 30.25
CA SER A 285 -61.18 25.26 31.18
C SER A 285 -60.20 24.31 30.51
N THR A 286 -59.17 23.97 31.28
CA THR A 286 -58.25 22.86 31.08
C THR A 286 -59.00 21.53 30.93
N ARG A 287 -58.61 20.73 29.94
CA ARG A 287 -58.75 19.28 30.00
C ARG A 287 -57.47 18.62 29.50
N SER A 288 -56.85 17.91 30.45
CA SER A 288 -55.77 16.95 30.27
C SER A 288 -56.18 15.85 29.30
N THR A 289 -55.35 15.59 28.30
CA THR A 289 -55.22 14.27 27.67
C THR A 289 -53.79 14.11 27.17
N GLN A 290 -53.05 13.25 27.86
CA GLN A 290 -51.73 12.76 27.52
C GLN A 290 -51.83 11.75 26.37
N PRO A 291 -51.03 11.85 25.28
CA PRO A 291 -50.88 10.77 24.32
C PRO A 291 -49.81 9.76 24.78
N PRO A 292 -49.96 8.46 24.46
CA PRO A 292 -49.05 7.42 24.87
C PRO A 292 -47.78 7.36 24.00
N VAL A 293 -46.70 6.88 24.63
CA VAL A 293 -45.42 6.54 24.02
C VAL A 293 -45.59 5.35 23.06
N PRO A 294 -45.06 5.39 21.82
CA PRO A 294 -44.81 4.18 21.04
C PRO A 294 -43.36 3.73 21.25
N SER A 295 -43.23 2.50 21.75
CA SER A 295 -42.03 1.68 21.68
C SER A 295 -41.72 1.33 20.21
N VAL A 296 -40.55 1.75 19.72
CA VAL A 296 -40.04 1.32 18.41
C VAL A 296 -38.89 0.34 18.64
N SER A 297 -39.15 -0.90 18.21
CA SER A 297 -38.21 -2.00 18.05
C SER A 297 -37.11 -1.65 17.05
N VAL A 298 -35.86 -1.82 17.47
CA VAL A 298 -34.67 -1.70 16.62
C VAL A 298 -34.64 -2.86 15.62
N SER A 299 -34.76 -2.56 14.32
CA SER A 299 -34.27 -3.42 13.25
C SER A 299 -32.95 -2.85 12.73
N THR A 300 -31.87 -3.60 12.90
CA THR A 300 -30.57 -3.33 12.32
C THR A 300 -30.62 -3.60 10.82
N ARG A 301 -30.59 -2.53 10.01
CA ARG A 301 -30.35 -2.63 8.56
C ARG A 301 -28.95 -2.10 8.26
N SER A 302 -28.10 -3.00 7.77
CA SER A 302 -26.77 -2.73 7.23
C SER A 302 -26.85 -1.70 6.10
N THR A 303 -26.18 -0.56 6.27
CA THR A 303 -25.97 0.42 5.20
C THR A 303 -24.56 0.26 4.66
N GLN A 304 -24.44 -0.33 3.47
CA GLN A 304 -23.25 -0.23 2.61
C GLN A 304 -23.16 1.20 2.07
N HIS A 305 -21.99 1.82 2.22
CA HIS A 305 -21.66 3.07 1.54
C HIS A 305 -21.31 2.82 0.05
N PRO A 306 -21.66 3.73 -0.87
CA PRO A 306 -21.26 3.64 -2.27
C PRO A 306 -19.81 4.11 -2.48
N ILE A 307 -19.10 3.38 -3.34
CA ILE A 307 -17.72 3.67 -3.80
C ILE A 307 -17.78 4.77 -4.88
N PRO A 308 -16.90 5.79 -4.87
CA PRO A 308 -16.81 6.75 -5.96
C PRO A 308 -16.10 6.17 -7.19
N ASN A 309 -16.69 6.38 -8.36
CA ASN A 309 -16.15 6.03 -9.67
C ASN A 309 -15.04 7.03 -10.06
N VAL A 310 -13.78 6.58 -10.16
CA VAL A 310 -12.66 7.38 -10.71
C VAL A 310 -12.25 6.78 -12.04
N SER A 311 -12.82 7.31 -13.11
CA SER A 311 -12.34 7.16 -14.48
C SER A 311 -11.29 8.24 -14.75
N GLY A 312 -10.02 7.87 -14.74
CA GLY A 312 -8.89 8.71 -15.11
C GLY A 312 -7.70 7.86 -15.54
N HIS A 313 -7.46 7.79 -16.85
CA HIS A 313 -6.29 7.16 -17.47
C HIS A 313 -5.04 8.03 -17.21
N PRO A 314 -3.91 7.50 -16.70
CA PRO A 314 -2.65 8.24 -16.72
C PRO A 314 -2.01 8.15 -18.11
N PRO A 315 -1.35 9.23 -18.60
CA PRO A 315 -0.66 9.19 -19.87
C PRO A 315 0.65 8.40 -19.78
N HIS A 316 0.96 7.74 -20.90
CA HIS A 316 2.18 6.99 -21.19
C HIS A 316 3.43 7.88 -21.05
N PRO A 317 4.52 7.42 -20.40
CA PRO A 317 5.79 8.14 -20.44
C PRO A 317 6.38 8.00 -21.84
N THR A 318 6.65 9.15 -22.48
CA THR A 318 7.50 9.28 -23.66
C THR A 318 8.97 9.24 -23.27
N ASP A 319 9.78 8.62 -24.13
CA ASP A 319 11.24 8.54 -24.09
C ASP A 319 11.92 9.81 -23.57
N ALA A 320 12.68 9.65 -22.48
CA ALA A 320 13.73 10.57 -22.08
C ALA A 320 15.06 9.81 -22.16
N SER A 321 15.90 10.20 -23.10
CA SER A 321 17.29 9.73 -23.23
C SER A 321 18.07 9.97 -21.92
N PRO A 322 18.97 9.05 -21.51
CA PRO A 322 19.76 9.23 -20.31
C PRO A 322 20.88 10.26 -20.53
N PRO A 323 21.30 10.99 -19.47
CA PRO A 323 22.48 11.85 -19.53
C PRO A 323 23.75 11.01 -19.64
N ASN A 324 24.60 11.36 -20.61
CA ASN A 324 25.96 10.86 -20.72
C ASN A 324 26.79 11.34 -19.52
N GLY A 325 27.47 10.41 -18.84
CA GLY A 325 28.61 10.73 -17.98
C GLY A 325 28.64 10.02 -16.63
N ALA A 326 29.14 8.78 -16.61
CA ALA A 326 29.84 8.23 -15.45
C ALA A 326 30.73 7.08 -15.95
N GLU A 327 31.98 7.40 -16.27
CA GLU A 327 32.99 6.42 -16.66
C GLU A 327 33.21 5.40 -15.53
N GLY A 328 33.29 4.12 -15.91
CA GLY A 328 33.40 3.00 -15.00
C GLY A 328 34.70 2.96 -14.22
N LEU A 329 34.61 3.07 -12.89
CA LEU A 329 35.68 2.73 -11.95
C LEU A 329 35.43 1.42 -11.16
N GLY A 330 34.37 0.67 -11.46
CA GLY A 330 33.92 -0.44 -10.61
C GLY A 330 34.76 -1.73 -10.71
N ALA A 331 35.31 -2.08 -11.87
CA ALA A 331 35.95 -3.39 -12.04
C ALA A 331 37.44 -3.40 -11.67
N GLY A 332 38.19 -2.35 -12.03
CA GLY A 332 39.63 -2.27 -11.79
C GLY A 332 39.97 -2.15 -10.30
N TYR A 333 39.16 -1.41 -9.53
CA TYR A 333 39.36 -1.24 -8.09
C TYR A 333 39.15 -2.55 -7.32
N ILE A 334 38.11 -3.33 -7.67
CA ILE A 334 37.83 -4.62 -7.03
C ILE A 334 38.99 -5.60 -7.26
N VAL A 335 39.54 -5.64 -8.48
CA VAL A 335 40.71 -6.50 -8.79
C VAL A 335 41.94 -6.06 -7.99
N LEU A 336 42.19 -4.76 -7.85
CA LEU A 336 43.29 -4.21 -7.06
C LEU A 336 43.18 -4.56 -5.57
N VAL A 337 41.98 -4.49 -4.99
CA VAL A 337 41.75 -4.86 -3.60
C VAL A 337 41.95 -6.37 -3.37
N ILE A 338 41.46 -7.21 -4.29
CA ILE A 338 41.64 -8.67 -4.18
C ILE A 338 43.13 -9.04 -4.27
N VAL A 339 43.88 -8.45 -5.21
CA VAL A 339 45.32 -8.69 -5.34
C VAL A 339 46.08 -8.23 -4.10
N ALA A 340 45.74 -7.06 -3.54
CA ALA A 340 46.36 -6.56 -2.32
C ALA A 340 46.10 -7.48 -1.10
N VAL A 341 44.88 -8.00 -0.95
CA VAL A 341 44.52 -8.94 0.12
C VAL A 341 45.28 -10.26 -0.03
N LEU A 342 45.38 -10.81 -1.25
CA LEU A 342 46.13 -12.05 -1.50
C LEU A 342 47.62 -11.91 -1.20
N ILE A 343 48.23 -10.77 -1.56
CA ILE A 343 49.63 -10.47 -1.21
C ILE A 343 49.80 -10.35 0.31
N GLY A 344 48.87 -9.68 1.00
CA GLY A 344 48.88 -9.55 2.46
C GLY A 344 48.83 -10.90 3.18
N VAL A 345 47.94 -11.80 2.76
CA VAL A 345 47.82 -13.16 3.31
C VAL A 345 49.08 -13.98 3.04
N GLY A 346 49.66 -13.87 1.84
CA GLY A 346 50.92 -14.54 1.50
C GLY A 346 52.10 -14.10 2.38
N LEU A 347 52.24 -12.80 2.65
CA LEU A 347 53.28 -12.27 3.52
C LEU A 347 53.11 -12.73 4.98
N LEU A 348 51.88 -12.75 5.48
CA LEU A 348 51.56 -13.26 6.82
C LEU A 348 51.91 -14.73 6.98
N LEU A 349 51.59 -15.57 5.98
CA LEU A 349 51.96 -16.98 5.98
C LEU A 349 53.49 -17.18 5.92
N CYS A 350 54.20 -16.39 5.12
CA CYS A 350 55.66 -16.40 5.08
C CYS A 350 56.29 -16.01 6.42
N LEU A 351 55.80 -14.95 7.08
CA LEU A 351 56.25 -14.54 8.40
C LEU A 351 55.98 -15.61 9.46
N TYR A 352 54.80 -16.25 9.40
CA TYR A 352 54.46 -17.36 10.28
C TYR A 352 55.41 -18.55 10.07
N CYS A 353 55.71 -18.91 8.82
CA CYS A 353 56.65 -19.98 8.50
C CYS A 353 58.08 -19.66 8.96
N CYS A 354 58.53 -18.42 8.80
CA CYS A 354 59.81 -17.94 9.31
C CYS A 354 59.85 -18.01 10.84
N PHE A 355 58.78 -17.59 11.53
CA PHE A 355 58.67 -17.68 12.99
C PHE A 355 58.71 -19.15 13.47
N CYS A 356 57.97 -20.06 12.81
CA CYS A 356 58.04 -21.48 13.10
C CYS A 356 59.44 -22.08 12.85
N ARG A 357 60.15 -21.63 11.80
CA ARG A 357 61.53 -22.05 11.52
C ARG A 357 62.51 -21.53 12.57
N GLN A 358 62.37 -20.30 13.04
CA GLN A 358 63.19 -19.75 14.13
C GLN A 358 62.93 -20.49 15.44
N ARG A 359 61.67 -20.81 15.74
CA ARG A 359 61.29 -21.57 16.94
C ARG A 359 61.84 -23.01 16.93
N LYS A 360 61.99 -23.62 15.75
CA LYS A 360 62.67 -24.93 15.59
C LYS A 360 64.21 -24.85 15.71
N LYS A 361 64.82 -23.69 15.47
CA LYS A 361 66.28 -23.49 15.59
C LYS A 361 66.73 -23.08 16.99
N GLY A 362 65.84 -22.52 17.82
CA GLY A 362 66.10 -22.21 19.23
C GLY A 362 65.88 -23.37 20.21
N LEU A 363 65.67 -24.59 19.71
CA LEU A 363 65.45 -25.80 20.50
C LEU A 363 66.49 -26.87 20.11
N LYS A 364 67.77 -26.51 20.19
CA LYS A 364 68.91 -27.42 20.14
C LYS A 364 70.02 -26.94 21.04
#